data_AF-A0A2T0XQD7-F1
#
_entry.id   AF-A0A2T0XQD7-F1
#
_cell.length_a   1.000
_cell.length_b   1.000
_cell.length_c   1.000
_cell.angle_alpha   90.00
_cell.angle_beta   90.00
_cell.angle_gamma   90.00
#
_symmetry.space_group_name_H-M   'P 1'
#
loop_
_entity.id
_entity.type
_entity.pdbx_description
1 polymer ?
#
loop_
_entity_poly.entity_id
_entity_poly.type
_entity_poly.pdbx_seq_one_letter_code
_entity_poly.pdbx_strand_id
1 'polypeptide(L)'
;MIALSYTPDGQKCVISENPRLGFLSFFYVKVEPVPVTVSRPVKYPPRLMTTHPDNPATRRASKLLRLMACCLLVASCPLNTVASNPSDTGVVIGSKRFTEAYILGEIISQRLKQAGQDKVTLKSGLGNTGILVAALSSREIDLYPEYTGTITREILKTDQALSLTDINKRLLPLGLQAGVLLGFDNAYVLAMRREQAAKLKISKISDLSKHPALIPGLSHEFIGREDGWKGLVSAYQLDQLHPRGLDHGLAYEAIASGQIDIVDAYGTDSKLIRYDLTVLEDDRHFFPVYEAVLLYRADFPTRFPSSWQALLSLRNSISQQKMLELNTSVEIKGSTFEKAAAQFLSRDQQNPVNKSFFKLLFGDDFWRLGLQHCLLVLISVGLATCIGLPLGILCFYQPKTGRWVLSACNIVQTIPSLAMLAFLISAFGLIGMVPAITALFLYALLPIVQNTHAGLREISPGMREAATALALKPLDRLILIELPIAKAVILGGIQIAAVLSVGTATIAAFVGAGGFGDRIAQGLALNNNELLLAGAIPAASLALLLQFLFEKLNKKRF
;
A
#
# COMPACT_ATOMS: atom_id res chain seq x y z
N MET A 1 -6.58 -24.12 -47.96
CA MET A 1 -6.06 -25.46 -47.57
C MET A 1 -7.00 -26.03 -46.52
N ILE A 2 -7.62 -27.19 -46.76
CA ILE A 2 -8.50 -27.84 -45.78
C ILE A 2 -7.64 -28.75 -44.92
N ALA A 3 -7.43 -28.40 -43.66
CA ALA A 3 -6.79 -29.28 -42.68
C ALA A 3 -7.88 -30.08 -41.95
N LEU A 4 -7.82 -31.41 -42.04
CA LEU A 4 -8.67 -32.32 -41.27
C LEU A 4 -7.94 -32.68 -39.97
N SER A 5 -8.60 -32.48 -38.83
CA SER A 5 -8.11 -32.95 -37.53
C SER A 5 -9.24 -33.66 -36.77
N TYR A 6 -8.88 -34.69 -36.01
CA TYR A 6 -9.80 -35.53 -35.23
C TYR A 6 -9.65 -35.24 -33.73
N THR A 7 -10.77 -35.21 -32.99
CA THR A 7 -10.76 -35.16 -31.52
C THR A 7 -10.58 -36.56 -30.91
N PRO A 8 -10.18 -36.68 -29.62
CA PRO A 8 -10.00 -37.97 -28.95
C PRO A 8 -11.24 -38.88 -28.95
N ASP A 9 -12.42 -38.31 -29.17
CA ASP A 9 -13.71 -39.00 -29.20
C ASP A 9 -14.16 -39.40 -30.62
N GLY A 10 -13.28 -39.28 -31.63
CA GLY A 10 -13.51 -39.77 -33.00
C GLY A 10 -14.44 -38.92 -33.87
N GLN A 11 -14.78 -37.68 -33.48
CA GLN A 11 -15.62 -36.79 -34.28
C GLN A 11 -14.82 -36.06 -35.36
N LYS A 12 -15.36 -36.01 -36.58
CA LYS A 12 -14.78 -35.26 -37.72
C LYS A 12 -15.10 -33.77 -37.59
N CYS A 13 -14.09 -32.91 -37.53
CA CYS A 13 -14.24 -31.46 -37.67
C CYS A 13 -13.76 -31.01 -39.06
N VAL A 14 -14.57 -30.22 -39.75
CA VAL A 14 -14.20 -29.58 -41.03
C VAL A 14 -14.10 -28.08 -40.80
N ILE A 15 -12.91 -27.52 -41.03
CA ILE A 15 -12.66 -26.07 -40.95
C ILE A 15 -12.74 -25.51 -42.37
N SER A 16 -13.68 -24.59 -42.61
CA SER A 16 -13.86 -23.90 -43.90
C SER A 16 -13.81 -22.39 -43.72
N GLU A 17 -13.10 -21.70 -44.60
CA GLU A 17 -13.11 -20.23 -44.68
C GLU A 17 -14.39 -19.73 -45.37
N ASN A 18 -14.92 -18.59 -44.90
CA ASN A 18 -16.08 -17.93 -45.48
C ASN A 18 -15.63 -16.77 -46.40
N PRO A 19 -15.81 -16.87 -47.73
CA PRO A 19 -15.23 -15.91 -48.68
C PRO A 19 -15.98 -14.57 -48.78
N ARG A 20 -17.01 -14.30 -47.95
CA ARG A 20 -17.83 -13.06 -48.02
C ARG A 20 -17.48 -11.97 -47.01
N LEU A 21 -16.45 -12.14 -46.19
CA LEU A 21 -16.02 -11.15 -45.19
C LEU A 21 -14.55 -10.80 -45.40
N GLY A 22 -14.29 -9.64 -46.00
CA GLY A 22 -12.94 -9.08 -46.10
C GLY A 22 -12.38 -8.70 -44.73
N PHE A 23 -11.09 -8.97 -44.53
CA PHE A 23 -10.18 -8.51 -43.47
C PHE A 23 -10.47 -8.83 -41.99
N LEU A 24 -11.57 -9.49 -41.63
CA LEU A 24 -11.80 -10.02 -40.26
C LEU A 24 -12.29 -11.48 -40.33
N SER A 25 -11.34 -12.42 -40.40
CA SER A 25 -11.64 -13.86 -40.43
C SER A 25 -11.77 -14.43 -39.01
N PHE A 26 -13.01 -14.69 -38.57
CA PHE A 26 -13.30 -15.59 -37.44
C PHE A 26 -13.57 -17.00 -37.97
N PHE A 27 -12.85 -18.00 -37.45
CA PHE A 27 -13.16 -19.41 -37.68
C PHE A 27 -14.35 -19.83 -36.81
N TYR A 28 -15.34 -20.49 -37.40
CA TYR A 28 -16.44 -21.10 -36.65
C TYR A 28 -16.50 -22.60 -36.93
N VAL A 29 -16.69 -23.39 -35.87
CA VAL A 29 -16.79 -24.86 -35.93
C VAL A 29 -18.27 -25.23 -35.97
N LYS A 30 -18.69 -25.91 -37.03
CA LYS A 30 -20.05 -26.48 -37.17
C LYS A 30 -19.97 -27.97 -36.86
N VAL A 31 -20.63 -28.40 -35.78
CA VAL A 31 -20.74 -29.82 -35.40
C VAL A 31 -22.11 -30.32 -35.87
N GLU A 32 -22.13 -31.27 -36.80
CA GLU A 32 -23.37 -31.92 -37.23
C GLU A 32 -23.61 -33.19 -36.40
N PRO A 33 -24.82 -33.38 -35.82
CA PRO A 33 -25.13 -34.57 -35.04
C PRO A 33 -25.48 -35.76 -35.94
N VAL A 34 -24.84 -36.91 -35.68
CA VAL A 34 -25.20 -38.21 -36.26
C VAL A 34 -26.32 -38.84 -35.39
N PRO A 35 -27.37 -39.45 -35.97
CA PRO A 35 -28.45 -40.03 -35.19
C PRO A 35 -28.01 -41.34 -34.52
N VAL A 36 -28.13 -41.41 -33.20
CA VAL A 36 -27.96 -42.64 -32.41
C VAL A 36 -29.35 -43.13 -31.98
N THR A 37 -29.68 -44.37 -32.34
CA THR A 37 -30.89 -45.09 -31.94
C THR A 37 -30.99 -45.24 -30.42
N VAL A 38 -32.06 -44.68 -29.84
CA VAL A 38 -32.35 -44.73 -28.40
C VAL A 38 -33.15 -45.99 -28.07
N SER A 39 -32.57 -46.91 -27.29
CA SER A 39 -33.34 -47.91 -26.53
C SER A 39 -34.03 -47.25 -25.33
N ARG A 40 -35.34 -47.45 -25.21
CA ARG A 40 -36.26 -46.80 -24.26
C ARG A 40 -35.77 -46.84 -22.80
N PRO A 41 -35.90 -45.74 -22.02
CA PRO A 41 -35.72 -45.79 -20.58
C PRO A 41 -36.98 -46.30 -19.88
N VAL A 42 -36.80 -47.19 -18.90
CA VAL A 42 -37.83 -47.63 -17.95
C VAL A 42 -38.26 -46.42 -17.10
N LYS A 43 -39.56 -46.09 -17.11
CA LYS A 43 -40.15 -45.03 -16.28
C LYS A 43 -40.27 -45.51 -14.83
N TYR A 44 -39.58 -44.87 -13.91
CA TYR A 44 -40.01 -44.83 -12.50
C TYR A 44 -40.88 -43.57 -12.28
N PRO A 45 -41.98 -43.66 -11.52
CA PRO A 45 -42.81 -42.49 -11.23
C PRO A 45 -42.06 -41.51 -10.31
N PRO A 46 -42.32 -40.20 -10.41
CA PRO A 46 -41.70 -39.22 -9.52
C PRO A 46 -42.30 -39.37 -8.11
N ARG A 47 -41.47 -39.74 -7.13
CA ARG A 47 -41.83 -39.53 -5.72
C ARG A 47 -41.74 -38.03 -5.43
N LEU A 48 -42.90 -37.40 -5.29
CA LEU A 48 -43.06 -36.12 -4.62
C LEU A 48 -42.45 -36.18 -3.22
N MET A 49 -41.24 -35.64 -3.06
CA MET A 49 -40.73 -35.27 -1.74
C MET A 49 -41.45 -33.99 -1.32
N THR A 50 -42.48 -34.17 -0.49
CA THR A 50 -43.08 -33.08 0.27
C THR A 50 -42.00 -32.47 1.18
N THR A 51 -41.74 -31.18 1.00
CA THR A 51 -40.86 -30.42 1.90
C THR A 51 -41.60 -30.20 3.22
N HIS A 52 -41.35 -31.06 4.20
CA HIS A 52 -41.71 -30.78 5.59
C HIS A 52 -40.86 -29.59 6.09
N PRO A 53 -41.44 -28.57 6.76
CA PRO A 53 -40.70 -27.37 7.18
C PRO A 53 -39.67 -27.61 8.29
N ASP A 54 -39.64 -28.80 8.90
CA ASP A 54 -38.85 -29.11 10.10
C ASP A 54 -37.65 -30.01 9.80
N ASN A 55 -36.73 -29.56 8.94
CA ASN A 55 -35.44 -30.22 8.79
C ASN A 55 -34.43 -29.65 9.83
N PRO A 56 -33.92 -30.45 10.78
CA PRO A 56 -32.96 -29.97 11.79
C PRO A 56 -31.64 -29.44 11.21
N ALA A 57 -31.35 -29.69 9.92
CA ALA A 57 -30.18 -29.16 9.22
C ALA A 57 -30.28 -27.65 8.91
N THR A 58 -31.47 -27.11 8.65
CA THR A 58 -31.66 -25.68 8.32
C THR A 58 -31.58 -24.79 9.58
N ARG A 59 -32.02 -25.29 10.74
CA ARG A 59 -31.84 -24.62 12.05
C ARG A 59 -30.39 -24.59 12.53
N ARG A 60 -29.54 -25.52 12.10
CA ARG A 60 -28.09 -25.49 12.39
C ARG A 60 -27.33 -24.52 11.48
N ALA A 61 -27.77 -24.36 10.23
CA ALA A 61 -27.18 -23.42 9.28
C ALA A 61 -27.37 -21.94 9.68
N SER A 62 -28.55 -21.57 10.20
CA SER A 62 -28.80 -20.22 10.72
C SER A 62 -28.03 -19.93 12.02
N LYS A 63 -27.76 -20.96 12.84
CA LYS A 63 -26.85 -20.85 13.99
C LYS A 63 -25.38 -20.66 13.56
N LEU A 64 -24.95 -21.29 12.46
CA LEU A 64 -23.60 -21.12 11.92
C LEU A 64 -23.38 -19.72 11.32
N LEU A 65 -24.39 -19.14 10.65
CA LEU A 65 -24.36 -17.75 10.19
C LEU A 65 -24.34 -16.74 11.36
N ARG A 66 -25.05 -17.03 12.46
CA ARG A 66 -24.97 -16.22 13.69
C ARG A 66 -23.62 -16.38 14.39
N LEU A 67 -22.98 -17.56 14.29
CA LEU A 67 -21.60 -17.76 14.74
C LEU A 67 -20.58 -17.03 13.86
N MET A 68 -20.80 -16.90 12.55
CA MET A 68 -19.96 -16.03 11.68
C MET A 68 -20.03 -14.57 12.08
N ALA A 69 -21.22 -14.06 12.43
CA ALA A 69 -21.38 -12.71 12.97
C ALA A 69 -20.67 -12.56 14.34
N CYS A 70 -20.70 -13.60 15.19
CA CYS A 70 -19.94 -13.61 16.44
C CYS A 70 -18.42 -13.74 16.23
N CYS A 71 -17.92 -14.50 15.25
CA CYS A 71 -16.49 -14.62 14.98
C CYS A 71 -15.90 -13.35 14.36
N LEU A 72 -16.69 -12.61 13.57
CA LEU A 72 -16.37 -11.25 13.13
C LEU A 72 -16.36 -10.23 14.29
N LEU A 73 -17.09 -10.49 15.38
CA LEU A 73 -17.10 -9.66 16.59
C LEU A 73 -16.01 -10.05 17.62
N VAL A 74 -15.61 -11.33 17.67
CA VAL A 74 -14.57 -11.82 18.59
C VAL A 74 -13.16 -11.57 18.04
N ALA A 75 -12.99 -11.41 16.73
CA ALA A 75 -11.75 -10.88 16.14
C ALA A 75 -11.50 -9.39 16.48
N SER A 76 -12.47 -8.72 17.10
CA SER A 76 -12.41 -7.32 17.53
C SER A 76 -12.16 -7.17 19.03
N CYS A 77 -11.83 -8.24 19.76
CA CYS A 77 -11.36 -8.09 21.15
C CYS A 77 -9.98 -7.40 21.12
N PRO A 78 -9.86 -6.15 21.60
CA PRO A 78 -8.54 -5.58 21.81
C PRO A 78 -7.83 -6.47 22.84
N LEU A 79 -6.69 -7.05 22.45
CA LEU A 79 -5.74 -7.53 23.44
C LEU A 79 -5.41 -6.31 24.30
N ASN A 80 -5.96 -6.25 25.51
CA ASN A 80 -5.62 -5.25 26.50
C ASN A 80 -4.11 -5.35 26.74
N THR A 81 -3.37 -4.46 26.09
CA THR A 81 -1.97 -4.20 26.44
C THR A 81 -1.97 -3.72 27.88
N VAL A 82 -1.31 -4.51 28.72
CA VAL A 82 -0.92 -4.16 30.08
C VAL A 82 -0.48 -2.69 30.08
N ALA A 83 -1.19 -1.86 30.84
CA ALA A 83 -0.82 -0.47 31.05
C ALA A 83 0.53 -0.46 31.77
N SER A 84 1.61 -0.28 31.01
CA SER A 84 2.92 0.05 31.57
C SER A 84 2.87 1.48 32.10
N ASN A 85 3.42 1.66 33.30
CA ASN A 85 3.51 2.95 33.98
C ASN A 85 4.01 4.08 33.05
N PRO A 86 3.52 5.33 33.19
CA PRO A 86 3.76 6.41 32.23
C PRO A 86 5.20 6.95 32.17
N SER A 87 6.11 6.43 33.00
CA SER A 87 7.44 7.01 33.23
C SER A 87 8.58 6.36 32.44
N ASP A 88 8.32 5.39 31.56
CA ASP A 88 9.38 4.65 30.85
C ASP A 88 9.24 4.60 29.31
N THR A 89 8.40 5.46 28.73
CA THR A 89 8.15 5.47 27.28
C THR A 89 9.14 6.39 26.56
N GLY A 90 9.89 5.82 25.60
CA GLY A 90 10.79 6.58 24.73
C GLY A 90 10.05 7.57 23.82
N VAL A 91 10.80 8.44 23.14
CA VAL A 91 10.22 9.38 22.17
C VAL A 91 9.98 8.66 20.85
N VAL A 92 8.76 8.76 20.32
CA VAL A 92 8.41 8.19 19.02
C VAL A 92 8.23 9.31 17.98
N ILE A 93 9.00 9.26 16.90
CA ILE A 93 8.99 10.25 15.82
C ILE A 93 8.31 9.63 14.61
N GLY A 94 7.45 10.38 13.92
CA GLY A 94 6.90 10.01 12.61
C GLY A 94 7.61 10.71 11.45
N SER A 95 7.37 10.22 10.22
CA SER A 95 7.65 10.99 9.01
C SER A 95 6.66 10.64 7.89
N LYS A 96 6.55 11.56 6.91
CA LYS A 96 5.78 11.35 5.68
C LYS A 96 6.56 10.52 4.65
N ARG A 97 5.90 10.18 3.53
CA ARG A 97 6.42 9.30 2.47
C ARG A 97 7.10 10.03 1.33
N PHE A 98 8.04 10.90 1.65
CA PHE A 98 8.91 11.52 0.63
C PHE A 98 10.26 11.87 1.24
N THR A 99 11.27 11.97 0.37
CA THR A 99 12.69 12.06 0.71
C THR A 99 12.98 13.05 1.83
N GLU A 100 12.51 14.28 1.69
CA GLU A 100 12.75 15.33 2.68
C GLU A 100 12.18 14.97 4.05
N ALA A 101 10.95 14.46 4.14
CA ALA A 101 10.37 14.05 5.42
C ALA A 101 11.14 12.89 6.07
N TYR A 102 11.67 11.95 5.29
CA TYR A 102 12.54 10.89 5.78
C TYR A 102 13.84 11.44 6.37
N ILE A 103 14.51 12.35 5.67
CA ILE A 103 15.75 13.00 6.14
C ILE A 103 15.49 13.79 7.42
N LEU A 104 14.41 14.58 7.46
CA LEU A 104 14.06 15.37 8.64
C LEU A 104 13.75 14.48 9.85
N GLY A 105 13.02 13.36 9.65
CA GLY A 105 12.77 12.37 10.69
C GLY A 105 14.07 11.80 11.29
N GLU A 106 15.06 11.52 10.44
CA GLU A 106 16.40 11.08 10.87
C GLU A 106 17.18 12.19 11.60
N ILE A 107 17.14 13.44 11.11
CA ILE A 107 17.78 14.59 11.77
C ILE A 107 17.24 14.74 13.19
N ILE A 108 15.91 14.68 13.37
CA ILE A 108 15.25 14.76 14.68
C ILE A 108 15.68 13.57 15.55
N SER A 109 15.61 12.35 15.01
CA SER A 109 15.96 11.13 15.76
C SER A 109 17.39 11.16 16.29
N GLN A 110 18.34 11.51 15.43
CA GLN A 110 19.75 11.57 15.76
C GLN A 110 20.07 12.73 16.69
N ARG A 111 19.43 13.90 16.53
CA ARG A 111 19.58 15.03 17.47
C ARG A 111 19.13 14.66 18.88
N LEU A 112 18.01 13.95 19.02
CA LEU A 112 17.53 13.48 20.32
C LEU A 112 18.49 12.46 20.95
N LYS A 113 19.01 11.51 20.16
CA LYS A 113 20.01 10.55 20.63
C LYS A 113 21.31 11.23 21.08
N GLN A 114 21.80 12.22 20.32
CA GLN A 114 22.97 13.03 20.69
C GLN A 114 22.78 13.81 22.00
N ALA A 115 21.53 14.16 22.32
CA ALA A 115 21.17 14.82 23.57
C ALA A 115 20.96 13.86 24.75
N GLY A 116 21.29 12.58 24.60
CA GLY A 116 21.21 11.57 25.65
C GLY A 116 19.83 10.91 25.82
N GLN A 117 18.94 11.02 24.82
CA GLN A 117 17.69 10.25 24.82
C GLN A 117 17.93 8.84 24.27
N ASP A 118 18.06 7.86 25.15
CA ASP A 118 18.43 6.48 24.78
C ASP A 118 17.31 5.70 24.08
N LYS A 119 16.04 6.05 24.37
CA LYS A 119 14.85 5.41 23.78
C LYS A 119 14.20 6.34 22.75
N VAL A 120 14.71 6.32 21.52
CA VAL A 120 14.10 7.04 20.37
C VAL A 120 13.72 6.06 19.27
N THR A 121 12.45 6.06 18.88
CA THR A 121 11.92 5.23 17.79
C THR A 121 11.48 6.11 16.64
N LEU A 122 12.06 5.93 15.44
CA LEU A 122 11.57 6.58 14.22
C LEU A 122 10.63 5.62 13.48
N LYS A 123 9.35 5.98 13.38
CA LYS A 123 8.36 5.36 12.51
C LYS A 123 8.37 6.09 11.17
N SER A 124 9.28 5.65 10.31
CA SER A 124 9.55 6.30 9.03
C SER A 124 8.43 6.02 8.01
N GLY A 125 7.99 7.03 7.26
CA GLY A 125 7.08 6.85 6.13
C GLY A 125 5.69 6.35 6.51
N LEU A 126 5.18 6.75 7.67
CA LEU A 126 3.89 6.28 8.18
C LEU A 126 2.75 6.55 7.21
N GLY A 127 2.77 7.66 6.48
CA GLY A 127 1.71 8.05 5.55
C GLY A 127 1.75 9.51 5.16
N ASN A 128 0.61 10.05 4.73
CA ASN A 128 0.42 11.48 4.48
C ASN A 128 -0.13 12.18 5.73
N THR A 129 -0.34 13.50 5.68
CA THR A 129 -0.70 14.33 6.85
C THR A 129 -1.85 13.75 7.68
N GLY A 130 -2.95 13.31 7.06
CA GLY A 130 -4.07 12.73 7.80
C GLY A 130 -3.70 11.51 8.67
N ILE A 131 -2.80 10.65 8.17
CA ILE A 131 -2.31 9.47 8.90
C ILE A 131 -1.43 9.90 10.08
N LEU A 132 -0.52 10.84 9.87
CA LEU A 132 0.39 11.32 10.92
C LEU A 132 -0.36 12.09 12.02
N VAL A 133 -1.38 12.87 11.66
CA VAL A 133 -2.27 13.55 12.63
C VAL A 133 -3.05 12.54 13.45
N ALA A 134 -3.64 11.51 12.82
CA ALA A 134 -4.30 10.43 13.54
C ALA A 134 -3.33 9.72 14.49
N ALA A 135 -2.09 9.46 14.05
CA ALA A 135 -1.06 8.85 14.89
C ALA A 135 -0.67 9.74 16.10
N LEU A 136 -0.61 11.07 15.95
CA LEU A 136 -0.43 12.00 17.07
C LEU A 136 -1.61 11.94 18.06
N SER A 137 -2.84 11.99 17.55
CA SER A 137 -4.06 11.95 18.36
C SER A 137 -4.21 10.63 19.12
N SER A 138 -3.87 9.50 18.48
CA SER A 138 -3.87 8.16 19.07
C SER A 138 -2.64 7.87 19.93
N ARG A 139 -1.74 8.85 20.12
CA ARG A 139 -0.50 8.73 20.90
C ARG A 139 0.48 7.66 20.39
N GLU A 140 0.40 7.31 19.12
CA GLU A 140 1.31 6.37 18.46
C GLU A 140 2.65 6.99 18.06
N ILE A 141 2.67 8.31 17.90
CA ILE A 141 3.86 9.15 17.73
C ILE A 141 3.73 10.39 18.64
N ASP A 142 4.87 11.01 18.97
CA ASP A 142 4.93 12.22 19.78
C ASP A 142 5.11 13.49 18.94
N LEU A 143 5.83 13.39 17.82
CA LEU A 143 6.11 14.49 16.90
C LEU A 143 6.49 14.03 15.49
N TYR A 144 6.37 14.91 14.50
CA TYR A 144 6.93 14.74 13.16
C TYR A 144 7.14 16.09 12.44
N PRO A 145 7.98 16.15 11.38
CA PRO A 145 8.10 17.33 10.52
C PRO A 145 6.86 17.52 9.64
N GLU A 146 6.34 18.74 9.60
CA GLU A 146 5.16 19.16 8.84
C GLU A 146 5.38 20.57 8.27
N TYR A 147 4.45 21.11 7.49
CA TYR A 147 4.54 22.44 6.86
C TYR A 147 3.37 23.31 7.28
N THR A 148 3.64 24.59 7.54
CA THR A 148 2.63 25.56 7.99
C THR A 148 1.42 25.66 7.04
N GLY A 149 1.66 25.69 5.73
CA GLY A 149 0.61 25.68 4.71
C GLY A 149 -0.24 24.39 4.74
N THR A 150 0.40 23.22 4.92
CA THR A 150 -0.30 21.93 5.03
C THR A 150 -1.15 21.85 6.30
N ILE A 151 -0.64 22.33 7.44
CA ILE A 151 -1.42 22.41 8.69
C ILE A 151 -2.70 23.24 8.45
N THR A 152 -2.54 24.40 7.82
CA THR A 152 -3.64 25.34 7.56
C THR A 152 -4.71 24.73 6.65
N ARG A 153 -4.29 24.13 5.53
CA ARG A 153 -5.22 23.60 4.52
C ARG A 153 -5.78 22.22 4.85
N GLU A 154 -4.97 21.28 5.29
CA GLU A 154 -5.40 19.88 5.45
C GLU A 154 -5.91 19.58 6.86
N ILE A 155 -5.30 20.16 7.89
CA ILE A 155 -5.67 19.90 9.29
C ILE A 155 -6.76 20.88 9.74
N LEU A 156 -6.53 22.18 9.54
CA LEU A 156 -7.43 23.24 9.98
C LEU A 156 -8.53 23.57 8.96
N LYS A 157 -8.42 23.04 7.74
CA LYS A 157 -9.42 23.16 6.66
C LYS A 157 -9.82 24.60 6.37
N THR A 158 -8.83 25.50 6.29
CA THR A 158 -9.03 26.92 5.97
C THR A 158 -8.13 27.34 4.82
N ASP A 159 -8.66 28.20 3.95
CA ASP A 159 -7.91 28.80 2.83
C ASP A 159 -7.22 30.11 3.23
N GLN A 160 -7.52 30.63 4.43
CA GLN A 160 -6.85 31.82 4.98
C GLN A 160 -5.41 31.50 5.37
N ALA A 161 -4.46 32.33 4.95
CA ALA A 161 -3.10 32.29 5.48
C ALA A 161 -3.14 32.61 6.98
N LEU A 162 -2.59 31.70 7.80
CA LEU A 162 -2.55 31.85 9.25
C LEU A 162 -1.12 32.03 9.74
N SER A 163 -0.93 32.92 10.72
CA SER A 163 0.32 33.01 11.46
C SER A 163 0.53 31.74 12.30
N LEU A 164 1.78 31.38 12.64
CA LEU A 164 2.06 30.24 13.52
C LEU A 164 1.35 30.36 14.88
N THR A 165 1.17 31.59 15.37
CA THR A 165 0.41 31.86 16.61
C THR A 165 -1.07 31.48 16.45
N ASP A 166 -1.69 31.86 15.33
CA ASP A 166 -3.10 31.53 15.07
C ASP A 166 -3.31 30.07 14.72
N ILE A 167 -2.34 29.44 14.03
CA ILE A 167 -2.27 27.98 13.86
C ILE A 167 -2.31 27.30 15.24
N ASN A 168 -1.45 27.71 16.16
CA ASN A 168 -1.38 27.10 17.50
C ASN A 168 -2.65 27.32 18.33
N LYS A 169 -3.30 28.48 18.23
CA LYS A 169 -4.61 28.71 18.89
C LYS A 169 -5.66 27.68 18.45
N ARG A 170 -5.64 27.29 17.17
CA ARG A 170 -6.59 26.32 16.58
C ARG A 170 -6.17 24.86 16.76
N LEU A 171 -4.87 24.57 16.88
CA LEU A 171 -4.35 23.23 17.18
C LEU A 171 -4.52 22.83 18.65
N LEU A 172 -4.48 23.80 19.57
CA LEU A 172 -4.51 23.52 21.00
C LEU A 172 -5.76 22.71 21.47
N PRO A 173 -6.99 23.00 20.99
CA PRO A 173 -8.16 22.16 21.29
C PRO A 173 -8.04 20.70 20.81
N LEU A 174 -7.18 20.42 19.83
CA LEU A 174 -6.89 19.08 19.33
C LEU A 174 -5.78 18.38 20.14
N GLY A 175 -5.22 19.04 21.16
CA GLY A 175 -4.08 18.55 21.93
C GLY A 175 -2.76 18.60 21.17
N LEU A 176 -2.67 19.40 20.11
CA LEU A 176 -1.51 19.53 19.24
C LEU A 176 -0.92 20.93 19.30
N GLN A 177 0.36 21.05 18.96
CA GLN A 177 1.05 22.32 18.75
C GLN A 177 2.06 22.19 17.62
N ALA A 178 2.30 23.30 16.93
CA ALA A 178 3.32 23.44 15.91
C ALA A 178 4.39 24.43 16.38
N GLY A 179 5.66 24.08 16.20
CA GLY A 179 6.78 24.89 16.67
C GLY A 179 8.11 24.36 16.17
N VAL A 180 9.18 25.10 16.44
CA VAL A 180 10.52 24.82 15.85
C VAL A 180 10.45 24.88 14.33
N LEU A 181 10.39 26.11 13.79
CA LEU A 181 10.62 26.34 12.36
C LEU A 181 12.03 25.86 12.00
N LEU A 182 12.16 25.01 11.00
CA LEU A 182 13.43 24.35 10.67
C LEU A 182 14.35 25.23 9.81
N GLY A 183 13.79 26.23 9.13
CA GLY A 183 14.55 27.29 8.43
C GLY A 183 14.46 27.30 6.91
N PHE A 184 13.57 26.51 6.33
CA PHE A 184 13.35 26.48 4.89
C PHE A 184 11.86 26.38 4.55
N ASP A 185 11.54 26.83 3.34
CA ASP A 185 10.23 26.78 2.72
C ASP A 185 10.24 25.73 1.60
N ASN A 186 9.17 24.94 1.52
CA ASN A 186 8.94 23.96 0.46
C ASN A 186 7.72 24.31 -0.40
N ALA A 187 7.57 25.60 -0.72
CA ALA A 187 6.54 26.10 -1.61
C ALA A 187 6.75 25.66 -3.07
N TYR A 188 5.69 25.82 -3.86
CA TYR A 188 5.77 25.76 -5.32
C TYR A 188 6.70 26.84 -5.84
N VAL A 189 7.42 26.51 -6.90
CA VAL A 189 8.27 27.43 -7.64
C VAL A 189 8.10 27.20 -9.13
N LEU A 190 8.42 28.22 -9.93
CA LEU A 190 8.62 28.05 -11.36
C LEU A 190 10.11 27.98 -11.67
N ALA A 191 10.50 27.05 -12.54
CA ALA A 191 11.88 26.87 -12.94
C ALA A 191 12.05 26.83 -14.45
N MET A 192 13.21 27.29 -14.92
CA MET A 192 13.63 27.29 -16.33
C MET A 192 15.02 26.67 -16.47
N ARG A 193 15.39 26.20 -17.67
CA ARG A 193 16.79 25.86 -17.96
C ARG A 193 17.68 27.08 -17.72
N ARG A 194 18.75 26.92 -16.94
CA ARG A 194 19.65 28.03 -16.57
C ARG A 194 20.19 28.79 -17.77
N GLU A 195 20.64 28.07 -18.79
CA GLU A 195 21.14 28.66 -20.03
C GLU A 195 20.09 29.54 -20.74
N GLN A 196 18.85 29.04 -20.83
CA GLN A 196 17.77 29.76 -21.51
C GLN A 196 17.31 30.98 -20.71
N ALA A 197 17.19 30.85 -19.39
CA ALA A 197 16.88 31.96 -18.49
C ALA A 197 17.92 33.08 -18.62
N ALA A 198 19.22 32.73 -18.65
CA ALA A 198 20.30 33.69 -18.86
C ALA A 198 20.23 34.37 -20.24
N LYS A 199 19.99 33.58 -21.30
CA LYS A 199 19.87 34.09 -22.68
C LYS A 199 18.71 35.07 -22.85
N LEU A 200 17.58 34.79 -22.21
CA LEU A 200 16.39 35.62 -22.26
C LEU A 200 16.37 36.71 -21.18
N LYS A 201 17.34 36.71 -20.26
CA LYS A 201 17.44 37.60 -19.10
C LYS A 201 16.22 37.52 -18.18
N ILE A 202 15.74 36.30 -17.93
CA ILE A 202 14.62 36.01 -17.04
C ILE A 202 15.18 35.56 -15.70
N SER A 203 14.87 36.31 -14.64
CA SER A 203 15.22 35.94 -13.25
C SER A 203 14.00 35.91 -12.32
N LYS A 204 12.91 36.57 -12.71
CA LYS A 204 11.69 36.72 -11.92
C LYS A 204 10.49 36.13 -12.62
N ILE A 205 9.46 35.75 -11.86
CA ILE A 205 8.19 35.30 -12.45
C ILE A 205 7.56 36.43 -13.28
N SER A 206 7.66 37.69 -12.83
CA SER A 206 7.14 38.84 -13.57
C SER A 206 7.78 39.07 -14.94
N ASP A 207 9.01 38.60 -15.17
CA ASP A 207 9.67 38.70 -16.48
C ASP A 207 8.99 37.81 -17.53
N LEU A 208 8.33 36.73 -17.13
CA LEU A 208 7.66 35.79 -18.05
C LEU A 208 6.57 36.46 -18.91
N SER A 209 5.92 37.50 -18.39
CA SER A 209 4.89 38.28 -19.11
C SER A 209 5.40 38.89 -20.43
N LYS A 210 6.73 39.12 -20.55
CA LYS A 210 7.38 39.70 -21.73
C LYS A 210 7.72 38.65 -22.81
N HIS A 211 7.50 37.37 -22.53
CA HIS A 211 7.95 36.26 -23.38
C HIS A 211 6.79 35.30 -23.70
N PRO A 212 5.79 35.72 -24.51
CA PRO A 212 4.59 34.91 -24.80
C PRO A 212 4.85 33.65 -25.63
N ALA A 213 6.04 33.55 -26.23
CA ALA A 213 6.45 32.37 -27.00
C ALA A 213 6.92 31.19 -26.14
N LEU A 214 7.13 31.40 -24.82
CA LEU A 214 7.54 30.33 -23.92
C LEU A 214 6.42 29.29 -23.75
N ILE A 215 6.81 28.04 -23.58
CA ILE A 215 5.89 26.92 -23.42
C ILE A 215 5.97 26.42 -21.98
N PRO A 216 5.02 26.77 -21.08
CA PRO A 216 4.95 26.14 -19.78
C PRO A 216 4.50 24.69 -19.92
N GLY A 217 5.22 23.76 -19.30
CA GLY A 217 4.78 22.38 -19.08
C GLY A 217 4.59 22.16 -17.60
N LEU A 218 3.34 22.23 -17.14
CA LEU A 218 3.00 22.27 -15.73
C LEU A 218 2.21 21.03 -15.34
N SER A 219 2.30 20.63 -14.08
CA SER A 219 1.53 19.51 -13.56
C SER A 219 0.02 19.78 -13.65
N HIS A 220 -0.76 18.73 -13.91
CA HIS A 220 -2.22 18.84 -13.95
C HIS A 220 -2.80 19.38 -12.64
N GLU A 221 -2.18 19.06 -11.50
CA GLU A 221 -2.57 19.60 -10.20
C GLU A 221 -2.32 21.11 -10.15
N PHE A 222 -1.10 21.55 -10.47
CA PHE A 222 -0.73 22.95 -10.40
C PHE A 222 -1.58 23.84 -11.32
N ILE A 223 -1.98 23.35 -12.48
CA ILE A 223 -2.90 24.06 -13.40
C ILE A 223 -4.28 24.27 -12.77
N GLY A 224 -4.77 23.30 -12.00
CA GLY A 224 -6.14 23.30 -11.47
C GLY A 224 -6.35 24.23 -10.27
N ARG A 225 -5.29 24.53 -9.52
CA ARG A 225 -5.31 25.17 -8.20
C ARG A 225 -5.47 26.69 -8.26
N GLU A 226 -6.20 27.23 -7.28
CA GLU A 226 -6.32 28.68 -7.01
C GLU A 226 -4.96 29.29 -6.65
N ASP A 227 -4.20 28.63 -5.77
CA ASP A 227 -2.82 28.99 -5.42
C ASP A 227 -1.77 28.41 -6.37
N GLY A 228 -2.20 27.93 -7.54
CA GLY A 228 -1.35 27.44 -8.63
C GLY A 228 -1.45 28.36 -9.85
N TRP A 229 -1.46 27.78 -11.05
CA TRP A 229 -1.40 28.54 -12.30
C TRP A 229 -2.53 29.55 -12.47
N LYS A 230 -3.77 29.23 -12.05
CA LYS A 230 -4.92 30.13 -12.22
C LYS A 230 -4.74 31.47 -11.47
N GLY A 231 -4.37 31.41 -10.19
CA GLY A 231 -4.08 32.61 -9.43
C GLY A 231 -2.82 33.30 -9.91
N LEU A 232 -1.81 32.53 -10.32
CA LEU A 232 -0.53 33.05 -10.81
C LEU A 232 -0.71 33.88 -12.10
N VAL A 233 -1.54 33.43 -13.05
CA VAL A 233 -1.89 34.20 -14.26
C VAL A 233 -2.45 35.56 -13.90
N SER A 234 -3.37 35.63 -12.94
CA SER A 234 -3.97 36.89 -12.49
C SER A 234 -2.95 37.78 -11.76
N ALA A 235 -2.10 37.18 -10.91
CA ALA A 235 -1.11 37.90 -10.11
C ALA A 235 0.03 38.47 -10.96
N TYR A 236 0.39 37.81 -12.07
CA TYR A 236 1.56 38.13 -12.89
C TYR A 236 1.26 38.54 -14.34
N GLN A 237 -0.01 38.59 -14.75
CA GLN A 237 -0.45 38.93 -16.11
C GLN A 237 0.13 37.97 -17.17
N LEU A 238 0.00 36.66 -16.91
CA LEU A 238 0.56 35.60 -17.76
C LEU A 238 -0.47 35.02 -18.74
N ASP A 239 -1.52 35.78 -19.10
CA ASP A 239 -2.65 35.31 -19.92
C ASP A 239 -2.24 34.81 -21.31
N GLN A 240 -1.10 35.29 -21.81
CA GLN A 240 -0.55 34.91 -23.11
C GLN A 240 0.20 33.56 -23.09
N LEU A 241 0.50 33.02 -21.90
CA LEU A 241 1.16 31.74 -21.74
C LEU A 241 0.11 30.63 -21.60
N HIS A 242 0.23 29.60 -22.43
CA HIS A 242 -0.70 28.48 -22.44
C HIS A 242 0.01 27.22 -21.93
N PRO A 243 -0.27 26.78 -20.68
CA PRO A 243 0.42 25.64 -20.11
C PRO A 243 -0.05 24.34 -20.76
N ARG A 244 0.89 23.41 -20.96
CA ARG A 244 0.61 22.02 -21.28
C ARG A 244 0.60 21.22 -19.98
N GLY A 245 -0.47 20.47 -19.75
CA GLY A 245 -0.55 19.54 -18.63
C GLY A 245 0.40 18.37 -18.83
N LEU A 246 1.30 18.15 -17.88
CA LEU A 246 2.25 17.04 -17.86
C LEU A 246 2.17 16.31 -16.52
N ASP A 247 2.66 15.07 -16.47
CA ASP A 247 3.01 14.46 -15.20
C ASP A 247 4.25 15.16 -14.62
N HIS A 248 4.28 15.36 -13.30
CA HIS A 248 5.35 16.10 -12.64
C HIS A 248 6.74 15.49 -12.87
N GLY A 249 6.85 14.15 -12.93
CA GLY A 249 8.11 13.48 -13.26
C GLY A 249 8.52 13.66 -14.72
N LEU A 250 7.56 13.52 -15.64
CA LEU A 250 7.80 13.70 -17.09
C LEU A 250 8.13 15.14 -17.47
N ALA A 251 7.64 16.13 -16.71
CA ALA A 251 7.91 17.54 -16.96
C ALA A 251 9.41 17.86 -16.89
N TYR A 252 10.16 17.19 -16.00
CA TYR A 252 11.61 17.35 -15.90
C TYR A 252 12.36 16.81 -17.13
N GLU A 253 11.90 15.71 -17.74
CA GLU A 253 12.48 15.17 -18.97
C GLU A 253 12.11 16.04 -20.18
N ALA A 254 10.89 16.56 -20.20
CA ALA A 254 10.40 17.47 -21.24
C ALA A 254 11.16 18.80 -21.24
N ILE A 255 11.42 19.39 -20.06
CA ILE A 255 12.22 20.63 -19.97
C ILE A 255 13.68 20.36 -20.29
N ALA A 256 14.25 19.21 -19.90
CA ALA A 256 15.62 18.86 -20.26
C ALA A 256 15.81 18.69 -21.78
N SER A 257 14.82 18.11 -22.46
CA SER A 257 14.83 17.90 -23.92
C SER A 257 14.38 19.12 -24.74
N GLY A 258 14.06 20.25 -24.08
CA GLY A 258 13.67 21.48 -24.77
C GLY A 258 12.25 21.49 -25.32
N GLN A 259 11.40 20.53 -24.95
CA GLN A 259 10.00 20.46 -25.41
C GLN A 259 9.09 21.47 -24.72
N ILE A 260 9.50 21.92 -23.53
CA ILE A 260 8.89 22.98 -22.72
C ILE A 260 9.99 23.89 -22.18
N ASP A 261 9.64 25.08 -21.72
CA ASP A 261 10.59 26.10 -21.25
C ASP A 261 10.47 26.40 -19.75
N ILE A 262 9.29 26.18 -19.19
CA ILE A 262 8.96 26.48 -17.78
C ILE A 262 8.31 25.23 -17.16
N VAL A 263 8.69 24.89 -15.94
CA VAL A 263 8.11 23.78 -15.17
C VAL A 263 7.74 24.24 -13.76
N ASP A 264 6.67 23.68 -13.18
CA ASP A 264 6.39 23.78 -11.76
C ASP A 264 7.25 22.78 -10.98
N ALA A 265 7.84 23.22 -9.89
CA ALA A 265 8.67 22.41 -9.01
C ALA A 265 8.36 22.75 -7.56
N TYR A 266 8.86 21.90 -6.66
CA TYR A 266 9.00 22.26 -5.27
C TYR A 266 10.39 22.88 -5.04
N GLY A 267 10.47 23.90 -4.18
CA GLY A 267 11.71 24.66 -3.94
C GLY A 267 12.90 23.80 -3.45
N THR A 268 12.63 22.59 -2.96
CA THR A 268 13.65 21.64 -2.48
C THR A 268 13.81 20.39 -3.36
N ASP A 269 13.18 20.31 -4.54
CA ASP A 269 13.27 19.13 -5.42
C ASP A 269 14.69 18.98 -6.01
N SER A 270 15.32 17.82 -5.80
CA SER A 270 16.68 17.54 -6.28
C SER A 270 16.82 17.61 -7.80
N LYS A 271 15.70 17.39 -8.52
CA LYS A 271 15.67 17.42 -9.98
C LYS A 271 15.99 18.80 -10.54
N LEU A 272 15.78 19.87 -9.77
CA LEU A 272 16.24 21.22 -10.13
C LEU A 272 17.76 21.25 -10.37
N ILE A 273 18.54 20.56 -9.54
CA ILE A 273 19.99 20.44 -9.72
C ILE A 273 20.31 19.47 -10.87
N ARG A 274 19.65 18.30 -10.91
CA ARG A 274 19.92 17.26 -11.92
C ARG A 274 19.85 17.79 -13.35
N TYR A 275 18.85 18.62 -13.62
CA TYR A 275 18.55 19.14 -14.96
C TYR A 275 19.04 20.58 -15.17
N ASP A 276 19.92 21.08 -14.30
CA ASP A 276 20.49 22.44 -14.34
C ASP A 276 19.42 23.54 -14.52
N LEU A 277 18.38 23.47 -13.69
CA LEU A 277 17.30 24.43 -13.70
C LEU A 277 17.57 25.57 -12.72
N THR A 278 17.14 26.76 -13.08
CA THR A 278 17.12 27.93 -12.21
C THR A 278 15.70 28.19 -11.77
N VAL A 279 15.52 28.38 -10.46
CA VAL A 279 14.25 28.82 -9.88
C VAL A 279 14.09 30.31 -10.14
N LEU A 280 12.90 30.72 -10.57
CA LEU A 280 12.55 32.12 -10.77
C LEU A 280 12.10 32.74 -9.44
N GLU A 281 12.54 33.96 -9.15
CA GLU A 281 12.11 34.71 -7.97
C GLU A 281 10.61 35.06 -8.06
N ASP A 282 9.85 34.68 -7.04
CA ASP A 282 8.45 35.09 -6.84
C ASP A 282 8.39 36.52 -6.27
N ASP A 283 8.64 37.50 -7.14
CA ASP A 283 8.85 38.91 -6.79
C ASP A 283 7.59 39.65 -6.30
N ARG A 284 6.42 39.01 -6.38
CA ARG A 284 5.14 39.48 -5.83
C ARG A 284 4.65 38.64 -4.66
N HIS A 285 5.43 37.66 -4.21
CA HIS A 285 5.10 36.79 -3.07
C HIS A 285 3.72 36.12 -3.20
N PHE A 286 3.43 35.58 -4.40
CA PHE A 286 2.16 34.92 -4.67
C PHE A 286 2.03 33.58 -3.95
N PHE A 287 3.09 32.78 -3.93
CA PHE A 287 3.00 31.44 -3.38
C PHE A 287 2.84 31.48 -1.85
N PRO A 288 1.92 30.68 -1.30
CA PRO A 288 1.79 30.57 0.14
C PRO A 288 3.05 29.94 0.74
N VAL A 289 3.40 30.39 1.94
CA VAL A 289 4.58 29.90 2.65
C VAL A 289 4.32 28.50 3.21
N TYR A 290 5.19 27.56 2.87
CA TYR A 290 5.24 26.19 3.41
C TYR A 290 6.50 26.02 4.24
N GLU A 291 6.61 26.78 5.32
CA GLU A 291 7.72 26.65 6.26
C GLU A 291 7.69 25.29 6.94
N ALA A 292 8.81 24.57 6.87
CA ALA A 292 8.99 23.33 7.58
C ALA A 292 9.03 23.58 9.10
N VAL A 293 8.20 22.86 9.84
CA VAL A 293 7.94 23.02 11.27
C VAL A 293 7.76 21.66 11.94
N LEU A 294 8.00 21.54 13.24
CA LEU A 294 7.63 20.33 13.97
C LEU A 294 6.17 20.44 14.43
N LEU A 295 5.34 19.46 14.05
CA LEU A 295 4.02 19.25 14.64
C LEU A 295 4.14 18.17 15.73
N TYR A 296 3.70 18.49 16.94
CA TYR A 296 3.89 17.65 18.11
C TYR A 296 2.67 17.68 19.03
N ARG A 297 2.57 16.67 19.90
CA ARG A 297 1.55 16.67 20.96
C ARG A 297 1.83 17.78 21.97
N ALA A 298 0.83 18.54 22.38
CA ALA A 298 0.99 19.71 23.25
C ALA A 298 1.65 19.40 24.61
N ASP A 299 1.60 18.14 25.07
CA ASP A 299 2.25 17.67 26.29
C ASP A 299 3.72 17.22 26.09
N PHE A 300 4.25 17.23 24.87
CA PHE A 300 5.61 16.78 24.58
C PHE A 300 6.70 17.63 25.30
N PRO A 301 6.67 18.97 25.27
CA PRO A 301 7.69 19.77 25.94
C PRO A 301 7.75 19.58 27.46
N THR A 302 6.61 19.27 28.09
CA THR A 302 6.53 19.03 29.54
C THR A 302 6.92 17.59 29.89
N ARG A 303 6.60 16.61 29.02
CA ARG A 303 6.97 15.19 29.20
C ARG A 303 8.46 14.93 28.95
N PHE A 304 9.05 15.59 27.95
CA PHE A 304 10.45 15.37 27.55
C PHE A 304 11.24 16.70 27.47
N PRO A 305 11.43 17.41 28.59
CA PRO A 305 12.03 18.75 28.59
C PRO A 305 13.44 18.79 27.97
N SER A 306 14.31 17.81 28.29
CA SER A 306 15.66 17.73 27.71
C SER A 306 15.63 17.48 26.20
N SER A 307 14.74 16.59 25.74
CA SER A 307 14.54 16.35 24.29
C SER A 307 14.01 17.59 23.59
N TRP A 308 13.06 18.30 24.21
CA TRP A 308 12.54 19.55 23.66
C TRP A 308 13.62 20.62 23.51
N GLN A 309 14.49 20.79 24.52
CA GLN A 309 15.64 21.68 24.43
C GLN A 309 16.58 21.30 23.29
N ALA A 310 16.82 20.01 23.07
CA ALA A 310 17.61 19.54 21.93
C ALA A 310 16.97 19.88 20.59
N LEU A 311 15.64 19.76 20.46
CA LEU A 311 14.93 20.14 19.23
C LEU A 311 14.91 21.64 18.98
N LEU A 312 14.87 22.46 20.04
CA LEU A 312 14.99 23.92 19.89
C LEU A 312 16.29 24.33 19.20
N SER A 313 17.37 23.55 19.33
CA SER A 313 18.63 23.80 18.61
C SER A 313 18.54 23.63 17.08
N LEU A 314 17.51 22.93 16.58
CA LEU A 314 17.25 22.78 15.15
C LEU A 314 16.52 23.99 14.55
N ARG A 315 16.06 24.93 15.37
CA ARG A 315 15.33 26.11 14.90
C ARG A 315 16.18 26.91 13.91
N ASN A 316 15.64 27.10 12.70
CA ASN A 316 16.25 27.82 11.59
C ASN A 316 17.65 27.32 11.20
N SER A 317 17.94 26.04 11.46
CA SER A 317 19.25 25.44 11.24
C SER A 317 19.43 24.84 9.84
N ILE A 318 18.33 24.58 9.13
CA ILE A 318 18.33 23.98 7.78
C ILE A 318 17.87 25.05 6.80
N SER A 319 18.80 25.61 6.02
CA SER A 319 18.45 26.50 4.92
C SER A 319 17.87 25.72 3.73
N GLN A 320 17.13 26.40 2.84
CA GLN A 320 16.57 25.78 1.64
C GLN A 320 17.66 25.15 0.75
N GLN A 321 18.76 25.86 0.53
CA GLN A 321 19.93 25.32 -0.18
C GLN A 321 20.47 24.06 0.50
N LYS A 322 20.52 24.05 1.83
CA LYS A 322 21.01 22.88 2.56
C LYS A 322 20.05 21.69 2.45
N MET A 323 18.74 21.93 2.50
CA MET A 323 17.74 20.89 2.30
C MET A 323 17.82 20.31 0.89
N LEU A 324 17.99 21.15 -0.13
CA LEU A 324 18.19 20.74 -1.52
C LEU A 324 19.44 19.86 -1.68
N GLU A 325 20.56 20.22 -1.03
CA GLU A 325 21.77 19.39 -0.99
C GLU A 325 21.52 18.01 -0.36
N LEU A 326 20.76 17.99 0.73
CA LEU A 326 20.40 16.75 1.44
C LEU A 326 19.51 15.85 0.58
N ASN A 327 18.44 16.39 0.00
CA ASN A 327 17.56 15.67 -0.94
C ASN A 327 18.37 15.10 -2.10
N THR A 328 19.25 15.93 -2.70
CA THR A 328 20.16 15.52 -3.79
C THR A 328 21.12 14.41 -3.38
N SER A 329 21.65 14.46 -2.16
CA SER A 329 22.57 13.42 -1.67
C SER A 329 21.92 12.04 -1.61
N VAL A 330 20.60 12.00 -1.38
CA VAL A 330 19.83 10.77 -1.28
C VAL A 330 19.30 10.33 -2.65
N GLU A 331 18.59 11.22 -3.35
CA GLU A 331 17.90 10.88 -4.61
C GLU A 331 18.84 10.69 -5.79
N ILE A 332 19.95 11.44 -5.83
CA ILE A 332 20.88 11.42 -6.98
C ILE A 332 22.16 10.65 -6.62
N LYS A 333 22.71 10.89 -5.42
CA LYS A 333 23.98 10.28 -5.01
C LYS A 333 23.79 8.94 -4.27
N GLY A 334 22.56 8.51 -4.02
CA GLY A 334 22.24 7.22 -3.39
C GLY A 334 22.62 7.11 -1.91
N SER A 335 22.83 8.23 -1.21
CA SER A 335 23.08 8.21 0.24
C SER A 335 21.84 7.72 0.98
N THR A 336 22.03 7.05 2.12
CA THR A 336 20.89 6.70 2.99
C THR A 336 20.43 7.92 3.79
N PHE A 337 19.17 7.93 4.24
CA PHE A 337 18.61 9.03 5.03
C PHE A 337 19.39 9.29 6.32
N GLU A 338 19.80 8.21 7.00
CA GLU A 338 20.57 8.29 8.25
C GLU A 338 21.91 8.99 8.01
N LYS A 339 22.55 8.70 6.86
CA LYS A 339 23.82 9.30 6.48
C LYS A 339 23.67 10.76 6.10
N ALA A 340 22.62 11.12 5.35
CA ALA A 340 22.34 12.51 5.00
C ALA A 340 22.08 13.34 6.27
N ALA A 341 21.29 12.81 7.21
CA ALA A 341 21.04 13.43 8.51
C ALA A 341 22.32 13.55 9.35
N ALA A 342 23.13 12.49 9.44
CA ALA A 342 24.40 12.52 10.16
C ALA A 342 25.36 13.57 9.57
N GLN A 343 25.43 13.67 8.24
CA GLN A 343 26.23 14.67 7.55
C GLN A 343 25.75 16.10 7.83
N PHE A 344 24.45 16.32 8.03
CA PHE A 344 23.93 17.60 8.47
C PHE A 344 24.33 17.92 9.92
N LEU A 345 24.27 16.92 10.81
CA LEU A 345 24.48 17.09 12.24
C LEU A 345 25.97 17.15 12.65
N SER A 346 26.90 16.70 11.81
CA SER A 346 28.34 16.68 12.06
C SER A 346 29.11 17.63 11.13
N ARG A 347 30.14 18.33 11.65
CA ARG A 347 30.96 19.29 10.89
C ARG A 347 32.16 18.70 10.13
N ASP A 348 32.38 17.39 10.09
CA ASP A 348 33.50 16.84 9.30
C ASP A 348 33.35 15.39 8.81
N GLN A 349 34.22 15.08 7.83
CA GLN A 349 34.25 14.07 6.78
C GLN A 349 33.85 12.58 7.01
N GLN A 350 33.22 12.08 5.93
CA GLN A 350 33.42 10.78 5.24
C GLN A 350 33.44 9.45 6.03
N ASN A 351 32.48 8.60 5.67
CA ASN A 351 32.83 7.31 5.05
C ASN A 351 31.82 7.01 3.92
N PRO A 352 32.26 6.86 2.65
CA PRO A 352 31.47 6.17 1.66
C PRO A 352 31.55 4.69 1.98
N VAL A 353 30.66 4.20 2.84
CA VAL A 353 30.36 2.78 2.80
C VAL A 353 29.60 2.59 1.51
N ASN A 354 30.30 2.21 0.44
CA ASN A 354 29.72 1.35 -0.58
C ASN A 354 29.15 0.16 0.19
N LYS A 355 27.88 0.26 0.61
CA LYS A 355 27.21 -0.87 1.23
C LYS A 355 27.03 -1.84 0.08
N SER A 356 27.91 -2.85 0.03
CA SER A 356 27.68 -4.03 -0.80
C SER A 356 26.22 -4.42 -0.65
N PHE A 357 25.53 -4.68 -1.76
CA PHE A 357 24.13 -5.07 -1.78
C PHE A 357 23.80 -6.12 -0.71
N PHE A 358 24.74 -7.04 -0.42
CA PHE A 358 24.63 -8.02 0.66
C PHE A 358 24.43 -7.41 2.06
N LYS A 359 25.10 -6.31 2.39
CA LYS A 359 24.94 -5.61 3.67
C LYS A 359 23.60 -4.86 3.74
N LEU A 360 23.07 -4.41 2.61
CA LEU A 360 21.72 -3.84 2.53
C LEU A 360 20.66 -4.94 2.68
N LEU A 361 20.87 -6.07 2.00
CA LEU A 361 20.01 -7.24 2.02
C LEU A 361 19.90 -7.83 3.44
N PHE A 362 21.02 -7.99 4.14
CA PHE A 362 21.08 -8.53 5.50
C PHE A 362 21.37 -7.45 6.56
N GLY A 363 20.84 -6.24 6.38
CA GLY A 363 20.94 -5.17 7.38
C GLY A 363 20.36 -5.54 8.75
N ASP A 364 20.64 -4.74 9.78
CA ASP A 364 20.27 -5.04 11.18
C ASP A 364 18.75 -5.21 11.39
N ASP A 365 17.95 -4.57 10.54
CA ASP A 365 16.49 -4.65 10.49
C ASP A 365 15.96 -5.92 9.81
N PHE A 366 16.80 -6.70 9.11
CA PHE A 366 16.37 -7.85 8.30
C PHE A 366 15.56 -8.87 9.10
N TRP A 367 16.05 -9.29 10.26
CA TRP A 367 15.36 -10.28 11.09
C TRP A 367 14.08 -9.73 11.69
N ARG A 368 14.09 -8.46 12.12
CA ARG A 368 12.92 -7.78 12.66
C ARG A 368 11.82 -7.68 11.61
N LEU A 369 12.15 -7.20 10.40
CA LEU A 369 11.22 -7.11 9.28
C LEU A 369 10.74 -8.49 8.82
N GLY A 370 11.64 -9.48 8.74
CA GLY A 370 11.28 -10.86 8.41
C GLY A 370 10.29 -11.45 9.40
N LEU A 371 10.49 -11.25 10.71
CA LEU A 371 9.56 -11.70 11.74
C LEU A 371 8.20 -10.99 11.63
N GLN A 372 8.18 -9.67 11.43
CA GLN A 372 6.93 -8.93 11.21
C GLN A 372 6.17 -9.45 9.99
N HIS A 373 6.88 -9.67 8.88
CA HIS A 373 6.31 -10.19 7.63
C HIS A 373 5.73 -11.60 7.83
N CYS A 374 6.48 -12.48 8.50
CA CYS A 374 6.04 -13.83 8.82
C CYS A 374 4.81 -13.82 9.74
N LEU A 375 4.79 -12.99 10.78
CA LEU A 375 3.66 -12.89 11.71
C LEU A 375 2.40 -12.40 10.99
N LEU A 376 2.51 -11.37 10.15
CA LEU A 376 1.39 -10.89 9.32
C LEU A 376 0.79 -12.02 8.49
N VAL A 377 1.63 -12.77 7.80
CA VAL A 377 1.18 -13.87 6.92
C VAL A 377 0.58 -15.02 7.73
N LEU A 378 1.28 -15.51 8.75
CA LEU A 378 0.87 -16.69 9.51
C LEU A 378 -0.43 -16.45 10.30
N ILE A 379 -0.59 -15.29 10.92
CA ILE A 379 -1.83 -14.95 11.65
C ILE A 379 -2.99 -14.86 10.66
N SER A 380 -2.81 -14.16 9.54
CA SER A 380 -3.87 -13.96 8.54
C SER A 380 -4.32 -15.27 7.89
N VAL A 381 -3.37 -16.10 7.47
CA VAL A 381 -3.64 -17.43 6.88
C VAL A 381 -4.22 -18.38 7.92
N GLY A 382 -3.75 -18.33 9.16
CA GLY A 382 -4.30 -19.12 10.27
C GLY A 382 -5.78 -18.80 10.51
N LEU A 383 -6.13 -17.53 10.63
CA LEU A 383 -7.52 -17.06 10.75
C LEU A 383 -8.35 -17.47 9.52
N ALA A 384 -7.80 -17.29 8.31
CA ALA A 384 -8.48 -17.65 7.07
C ALA A 384 -8.69 -19.16 6.94
N THR A 385 -7.79 -19.99 7.47
CA THR A 385 -7.94 -21.44 7.50
C THR A 385 -9.03 -21.86 8.48
N CYS A 386 -9.01 -21.29 9.70
CA CYS A 386 -10.02 -21.57 10.73
C CYS A 386 -11.45 -21.27 10.28
N ILE A 387 -11.65 -20.21 9.47
CA ILE A 387 -12.97 -19.81 8.96
C ILE A 387 -13.26 -20.40 7.57
N GLY A 388 -12.26 -20.42 6.70
CA GLY A 388 -12.37 -20.86 5.31
C GLY A 388 -12.63 -22.35 5.16
N LEU A 389 -12.08 -23.21 6.04
CA LEU A 389 -12.37 -24.65 6.03
C LEU A 389 -13.86 -24.93 6.30
N PRO A 390 -14.47 -24.46 7.40
CA PRO A 390 -15.91 -24.57 7.62
C PRO A 390 -16.75 -24.01 6.47
N LEU A 391 -16.35 -22.86 5.91
CA LEU A 391 -17.06 -22.24 4.80
C LEU A 391 -17.00 -23.10 3.53
N GLY A 392 -15.85 -23.67 3.20
CA GLY A 392 -15.72 -24.58 2.06
C GLY A 392 -16.53 -25.86 2.21
N ILE A 393 -16.55 -26.43 3.42
CA ILE A 393 -17.41 -27.58 3.77
C ILE A 393 -18.89 -27.19 3.62
N LEU A 394 -19.29 -26.01 4.11
CA LEU A 394 -20.65 -25.49 3.96
C LEU A 394 -21.02 -25.34 2.49
N CYS A 395 -20.12 -24.83 1.65
CA CYS A 395 -20.36 -24.69 0.21
C CYS A 395 -20.66 -26.02 -0.46
N PHE A 396 -19.99 -27.09 -0.03
CA PHE A 396 -20.23 -28.44 -0.52
C PHE A 396 -21.61 -28.97 -0.10
N TYR A 397 -21.95 -28.88 1.19
CA TYR A 397 -23.20 -29.42 1.73
C TYR A 397 -24.44 -28.59 1.39
N GLN A 398 -24.28 -27.29 1.12
CA GLN A 398 -25.38 -26.37 0.79
C GLN A 398 -25.07 -25.60 -0.50
N PRO A 399 -25.33 -26.18 -1.69
CA PRO A 399 -24.93 -25.58 -2.97
C PRO A 399 -25.48 -24.17 -3.21
N LYS A 400 -26.70 -23.88 -2.74
CA LYS A 400 -27.33 -22.55 -2.85
C LYS A 400 -26.58 -21.50 -2.04
N THR A 401 -26.34 -21.79 -0.75
CA THR A 401 -25.56 -20.93 0.16
C THR A 401 -24.11 -20.82 -0.31
N GLY A 402 -23.54 -21.93 -0.78
CA GLY A 402 -22.17 -22.01 -1.25
C GLY A 402 -21.87 -21.10 -2.43
N ARG A 403 -22.81 -20.99 -3.37
CA ARG A 403 -22.70 -20.05 -4.49
C ARG A 403 -22.56 -18.61 -4.01
N TRP A 404 -23.32 -18.20 -2.99
CA TRP A 404 -23.22 -16.86 -2.42
C TRP A 404 -21.90 -16.63 -1.68
N VAL A 405 -21.45 -17.61 -0.88
CA VAL A 405 -20.17 -17.53 -0.16
C VAL A 405 -19.00 -17.38 -1.15
N LEU A 406 -18.93 -18.24 -2.17
CA LEU A 406 -17.90 -18.17 -3.19
C LEU A 406 -17.96 -16.84 -3.97
N SER A 407 -19.16 -16.37 -4.33
CA SER A 407 -19.30 -15.06 -4.98
C SER A 407 -18.82 -13.91 -4.10
N ALA A 408 -19.14 -13.91 -2.81
CA ALA A 408 -18.68 -12.89 -1.87
C ALA A 408 -17.15 -12.88 -1.75
N CYS A 409 -16.53 -14.06 -1.59
CA CYS A 409 -15.08 -14.19 -1.56
C CYS A 409 -14.42 -13.74 -2.87
N ASN A 410 -15.06 -13.98 -4.03
CA ASN A 410 -14.59 -13.47 -5.32
C ASN A 410 -14.63 -11.94 -5.37
N ILE A 411 -15.75 -11.32 -4.99
CA ILE A 411 -15.91 -9.85 -4.99
C ILE A 411 -14.81 -9.21 -4.13
N VAL A 412 -14.57 -9.72 -2.93
CA VAL A 412 -13.51 -9.24 -2.04
C VAL A 412 -12.15 -9.24 -2.75
N GLN A 413 -11.79 -10.31 -3.45
CA GLN A 413 -10.52 -10.39 -4.17
C GLN A 413 -10.43 -9.48 -5.41
N THR A 414 -11.55 -9.01 -5.96
CA THR A 414 -11.54 -8.04 -7.07
C THR A 414 -11.20 -6.62 -6.64
N ILE A 415 -11.33 -6.30 -5.36
CA ILE A 415 -10.93 -5.00 -4.82
C ILE A 415 -9.39 -4.94 -4.88
N PRO A 416 -8.76 -3.85 -5.35
CA PRO A 416 -7.31 -3.67 -5.23
C PRO A 416 -6.87 -3.64 -3.76
N SER A 417 -5.77 -4.30 -3.43
CA SER A 417 -5.29 -4.44 -2.04
C SER A 417 -5.06 -3.11 -1.33
N LEU A 418 -4.50 -2.12 -2.03
CA LEU A 418 -4.31 -0.79 -1.46
C LEU A 418 -5.64 -0.07 -1.17
N ALA A 419 -6.64 -0.25 -2.04
CA ALA A 419 -7.98 0.31 -1.83
C ALA A 419 -8.70 -0.37 -0.67
N MET A 420 -8.57 -1.70 -0.53
CA MET A 420 -9.10 -2.44 0.60
C MET A 420 -8.48 -1.97 1.92
N LEU A 421 -7.17 -1.75 1.94
CA LEU A 421 -6.47 -1.23 3.11
C LEU A 421 -6.95 0.17 3.51
N ALA A 422 -7.08 1.08 2.53
CA ALA A 422 -7.61 2.43 2.79
C ALA A 422 -9.04 2.39 3.37
N PHE A 423 -9.90 1.53 2.82
CA PHE A 423 -11.24 1.30 3.35
C PHE A 423 -11.22 0.78 4.79
N LEU A 424 -10.37 -0.22 5.09
CA LEU A 424 -10.29 -0.82 6.44
C LEU A 424 -9.72 0.15 7.48
N ILE A 425 -8.76 1.01 7.10
CA ILE A 425 -8.30 2.10 7.98
C ILE A 425 -9.46 3.02 8.33
N SER A 426 -10.25 3.44 7.34
CA SER A 426 -11.41 4.30 7.58
C SER A 426 -12.47 3.60 8.43
N ALA A 427 -12.66 2.30 8.27
CA ALA A 427 -13.66 1.53 9.00
C ALA A 427 -13.27 1.27 10.45
N PHE A 428 -12.00 0.96 10.73
CA PHE A 428 -11.51 0.67 12.08
C PHE A 428 -11.02 1.92 12.84
N GLY A 429 -10.71 3.01 12.13
CA GLY A 429 -10.09 4.20 12.72
C GLY A 429 -8.66 3.97 13.24
N LEU A 430 -8.01 2.88 12.83
CA LEU A 430 -6.69 2.45 13.27
C LEU A 430 -5.81 2.16 12.06
N ILE A 431 -4.49 2.31 12.24
CA ILE A 431 -3.46 2.02 11.23
C ILE A 431 -2.59 0.86 11.76
N GLY A 432 -1.80 0.21 10.91
CA GLY A 432 -0.86 -0.83 11.31
C GLY A 432 -1.39 -2.25 11.12
N MET A 433 -1.10 -3.12 12.09
CA MET A 433 -1.28 -4.57 11.95
C MET A 433 -2.74 -5.00 11.77
N VAL A 434 -3.70 -4.34 12.43
CA VAL A 434 -5.10 -4.79 12.44
C VAL A 434 -5.77 -4.68 11.07
N PRO A 435 -5.76 -3.52 10.37
CA PRO A 435 -6.25 -3.43 9.00
C PRO A 435 -5.49 -4.35 8.04
N ALA A 436 -4.17 -4.49 8.22
CA ALA A 436 -3.34 -5.34 7.38
C ALA A 436 -3.71 -6.82 7.49
N ILE A 437 -3.79 -7.35 8.72
CA ILE A 437 -4.19 -8.74 8.98
C ILE A 437 -5.61 -8.98 8.45
N THR A 438 -6.52 -8.02 8.65
CA THR A 438 -7.89 -8.14 8.15
C THR A 438 -7.93 -8.24 6.63
N ALA A 439 -7.19 -7.38 5.92
CA ALA A 439 -7.09 -7.45 4.46
C ALA A 439 -6.50 -8.80 4.01
N LEU A 440 -5.35 -9.19 4.56
CA LEU A 440 -4.68 -10.45 4.21
C LEU A 440 -5.58 -11.67 4.48
N PHE A 441 -6.29 -11.68 5.61
CA PHE A 441 -7.30 -12.67 5.95
C PHE A 441 -8.38 -12.75 4.87
N LEU A 442 -8.93 -11.61 4.47
CA LEU A 442 -9.99 -11.52 3.46
C LEU A 442 -9.54 -12.05 2.08
N TYR A 443 -8.32 -11.74 1.63
CA TYR A 443 -7.76 -12.30 0.39
C TYR A 443 -7.51 -13.82 0.51
N ALA A 444 -7.00 -14.27 1.65
CA ALA A 444 -6.69 -15.67 1.89
C ALA A 444 -7.93 -16.58 1.96
N LEU A 445 -9.14 -16.03 2.18
CA LEU A 445 -10.37 -16.83 2.27
C LEU A 445 -10.70 -17.57 0.98
N LEU A 446 -10.65 -16.91 -0.19
CA LEU A 446 -11.17 -17.54 -1.41
C LEU A 446 -10.39 -18.82 -1.78
N PRO A 447 -9.04 -18.82 -1.85
CA PRO A 447 -8.33 -20.05 -2.22
C PRO A 447 -8.63 -21.20 -1.26
N ILE A 448 -8.76 -20.94 0.04
CA ILE A 448 -9.05 -21.96 1.05
C ILE A 448 -10.47 -22.50 0.88
N VAL A 449 -11.47 -21.62 0.78
CA VAL A 449 -12.88 -22.01 0.61
C VAL A 449 -13.07 -22.79 -0.70
N GLN A 450 -12.51 -22.28 -1.79
CA GLN A 450 -12.66 -22.85 -3.13
C GLN A 450 -11.99 -24.23 -3.23
N ASN A 451 -10.77 -24.39 -2.74
CA ASN A 451 -10.08 -25.68 -2.78
C ASN A 451 -10.68 -26.69 -1.80
N THR A 452 -11.21 -26.24 -0.65
CA THR A 452 -11.95 -27.14 0.26
C THR A 452 -13.23 -27.66 -0.40
N HIS A 453 -13.99 -26.78 -1.07
CA HIS A 453 -15.16 -27.18 -1.83
C HIS A 453 -14.81 -28.14 -2.97
N ALA A 454 -13.76 -27.83 -3.74
CA ALA A 454 -13.28 -28.65 -4.84
C ALA A 454 -12.83 -30.05 -4.38
N GLY A 455 -11.97 -30.12 -3.35
CA GLY A 455 -11.46 -31.39 -2.82
C GLY A 455 -12.56 -32.31 -2.29
N LEU A 456 -13.61 -31.76 -1.67
CA LEU A 456 -14.78 -32.55 -1.30
C LEU A 456 -15.56 -33.02 -2.54
N ARG A 457 -15.71 -32.18 -3.56
CA ARG A 457 -16.45 -32.53 -4.77
C ARG A 457 -15.78 -33.62 -5.60
N GLU A 458 -14.45 -33.74 -5.56
CA GLU A 458 -13.68 -34.77 -6.25
C GLU A 458 -13.88 -36.18 -5.69
N ILE A 459 -14.38 -36.32 -4.46
CA ILE A 459 -14.64 -37.62 -3.84
C ILE A 459 -15.76 -38.34 -4.60
N SER A 460 -15.51 -39.57 -5.01
CA SER A 460 -16.46 -40.36 -5.79
C SER A 460 -17.80 -40.55 -5.06
N PRO A 461 -18.94 -40.50 -5.76
CA PRO A 461 -20.25 -40.74 -5.16
C PRO A 461 -20.35 -42.11 -4.46
N GLY A 462 -19.76 -43.14 -5.06
CA GLY A 462 -19.77 -44.51 -4.52
C GLY A 462 -19.13 -44.64 -3.13
N MET A 463 -18.07 -43.87 -2.84
CA MET A 463 -17.47 -43.84 -1.49
C MET A 463 -18.45 -43.29 -0.44
N ARG A 464 -19.26 -42.29 -0.82
CA ARG A 464 -20.28 -41.72 0.07
C ARG A 464 -21.48 -42.64 0.25
N GLU A 465 -21.89 -43.32 -0.82
CA GLU A 465 -22.96 -44.31 -0.77
C GLU A 465 -22.57 -45.50 0.12
N ALA A 466 -21.33 -46.01 -0.01
CA ALA A 466 -20.79 -47.04 0.87
C ALA A 466 -20.75 -46.59 2.34
N ALA A 467 -20.28 -45.36 2.61
CA ALA A 467 -20.29 -44.82 3.97
C ALA A 467 -21.71 -44.70 4.56
N THR A 468 -22.69 -44.35 3.72
CA THR A 468 -24.10 -44.25 4.10
C THR A 468 -24.70 -45.64 4.35
N ALA A 469 -24.32 -46.65 3.56
CA ALA A 469 -24.73 -48.04 3.75
C ALA A 469 -24.20 -48.64 5.06
N LEU A 470 -23.01 -48.20 5.50
CA LEU A 470 -22.43 -48.55 6.81
C LEU A 470 -23.04 -47.74 7.98
N ALA A 471 -24.09 -46.95 7.73
CA ALA A 471 -24.79 -46.13 8.72
C ALA A 471 -23.90 -45.10 9.45
N LEU A 472 -22.82 -44.64 8.81
CA LEU A 472 -21.99 -43.56 9.34
C LEU A 472 -22.80 -42.26 9.41
N LYS A 473 -22.69 -41.54 10.53
CA LYS A 473 -23.31 -40.21 10.67
C LYS A 473 -22.61 -39.22 9.71
N PRO A 474 -23.27 -38.14 9.27
CA PRO A 474 -22.66 -37.16 8.37
C PRO A 474 -21.34 -36.57 8.88
N LEU A 475 -21.22 -36.38 10.21
CA LEU A 475 -20.00 -35.86 10.82
C LEU A 475 -18.88 -36.92 10.83
N ASP A 476 -19.21 -38.18 11.11
CA ASP A 476 -18.26 -39.30 11.09
C ASP A 476 -17.75 -39.52 9.66
N ARG A 477 -18.65 -39.47 8.66
CA ARG A 477 -18.29 -39.52 7.25
C ARG A 477 -17.37 -38.35 6.87
N LEU A 478 -17.67 -37.13 7.31
CA LEU A 478 -16.85 -35.96 7.02
C LEU A 478 -15.43 -36.10 7.60
N ILE A 479 -15.32 -36.45 8.89
CA ILE A 479 -14.05 -36.47 9.61
C ILE A 479 -13.19 -37.69 9.23
N LEU A 480 -13.80 -38.87 9.08
CA LEU A 480 -13.07 -40.13 8.87
C LEU A 480 -12.82 -40.47 7.40
N ILE A 481 -13.62 -39.94 6.49
CA ILE A 481 -13.55 -40.28 5.06
C ILE A 481 -13.30 -39.05 4.21
N GLU A 482 -14.18 -38.04 4.28
CA GLU A 482 -14.13 -36.95 3.31
C GLU A 482 -12.92 -36.03 3.51
N LEU A 483 -12.65 -35.56 4.73
CA LEU A 483 -11.49 -34.70 5.02
C LEU A 483 -10.16 -35.42 4.78
N PRO A 484 -9.95 -36.70 5.16
CA PRO A 484 -8.72 -37.42 4.85
C PRO A 484 -8.46 -37.60 3.36
N ILE A 485 -9.50 -37.79 2.55
CA ILE A 485 -9.37 -37.91 1.09
C ILE A 485 -9.11 -36.52 0.47
N ALA A 486 -9.86 -35.50 0.90
CA ALA A 486 -9.73 -34.14 0.38
C ALA A 486 -8.49 -33.39 0.88
N LYS A 487 -7.76 -33.92 1.87
CA LYS A 487 -6.66 -33.23 2.58
C LYS A 487 -5.61 -32.64 1.64
N ALA A 488 -5.27 -33.32 0.54
CA ALA A 488 -4.23 -32.89 -0.38
C ALA A 488 -4.65 -31.62 -1.15
N VAL A 489 -5.90 -31.58 -1.60
CA VAL A 489 -6.48 -30.41 -2.29
C VAL A 489 -6.69 -29.27 -1.30
N ILE A 490 -7.18 -29.56 -0.09
CA ILE A 490 -7.32 -28.57 0.99
C ILE A 490 -5.97 -27.92 1.32
N LEU A 491 -4.91 -28.72 1.51
CA LEU A 491 -3.56 -28.23 1.75
C LEU A 491 -3.03 -27.40 0.58
N GLY A 492 -3.36 -27.77 -0.66
CA GLY A 492 -3.09 -26.96 -1.85
C GLY A 492 -3.74 -25.58 -1.78
N GLY A 493 -4.99 -25.51 -1.32
CA GLY A 493 -5.67 -24.23 -1.08
C GLY A 493 -5.00 -23.35 -0.03
N ILE A 494 -4.58 -23.93 1.09
CA ILE A 494 -3.84 -23.24 2.15
C ILE A 494 -2.48 -22.76 1.63
N GLN A 495 -1.79 -23.59 0.84
CA GLN A 495 -0.52 -23.23 0.20
C GLN A 495 -0.69 -22.02 -0.73
N ILE A 496 -1.70 -22.04 -1.62
CA ILE A 496 -1.98 -20.92 -2.53
C ILE A 496 -2.27 -19.65 -1.72
N ALA A 497 -3.11 -19.74 -0.69
CA ALA A 497 -3.43 -18.62 0.18
C ALA A 497 -2.19 -18.07 0.91
N ALA A 498 -1.31 -18.93 1.39
CA ALA A 498 -0.08 -18.52 2.07
C ALA A 498 0.90 -17.81 1.14
N VAL A 499 1.13 -18.35 -0.06
CA VAL A 499 2.03 -17.75 -1.07
C VAL A 499 1.50 -16.39 -1.52
N LEU A 500 0.19 -16.30 -1.84
CA LEU A 500 -0.44 -15.03 -2.18
C LEU A 500 -0.32 -14.02 -1.03
N SER A 501 -0.56 -14.48 0.21
CA SER A 501 -0.46 -13.63 1.40
C SER A 501 0.93 -13.05 1.61
N VAL A 502 2.02 -13.78 1.33
CA VAL A 502 3.39 -13.24 1.40
C VAL A 502 3.56 -12.08 0.43
N GLY A 503 3.07 -12.23 -0.81
CA GLY A 503 3.12 -11.19 -1.83
C GLY A 503 2.30 -9.97 -1.44
N THR A 504 1.03 -10.16 -1.08
CA THR A 504 0.14 -9.05 -0.70
C THR A 504 0.57 -8.37 0.61
N ALA A 505 1.23 -9.10 1.53
CA ALA A 505 1.74 -8.52 2.78
C ALA A 505 2.81 -7.46 2.56
N THR A 506 3.49 -7.44 1.41
CA THR A 506 4.41 -6.35 1.06
C THR A 506 3.71 -4.99 1.01
N ILE A 507 2.42 -4.97 0.68
CA ILE A 507 1.61 -3.75 0.60
C ILE A 507 1.20 -3.26 1.99
N ALA A 508 1.27 -4.12 3.01
CA ALA A 508 0.92 -3.75 4.39
C ALA A 508 1.87 -2.70 4.98
N ALA A 509 3.08 -2.55 4.44
CA ALA A 509 3.98 -1.46 4.78
C ALA A 509 3.39 -0.07 4.47
N PHE A 510 2.54 0.04 3.44
CA PHE A 510 1.81 1.28 3.12
C PHE A 510 0.71 1.62 4.14
N VAL A 511 0.54 0.81 5.18
CA VAL A 511 -0.29 1.15 6.34
C VAL A 511 0.48 1.00 7.65
N GLY A 512 1.82 1.03 7.61
CA GLY A 512 2.65 0.97 8.81
C GLY A 512 2.61 -0.38 9.54
N ALA A 513 2.18 -1.46 8.88
CA ALA A 513 2.19 -2.80 9.48
C ALA A 513 3.59 -3.44 9.48
N GLY A 514 4.55 -2.85 8.77
CA GLY A 514 5.93 -3.31 8.72
C GLY A 514 6.18 -4.43 7.72
N GLY A 515 7.23 -5.22 7.98
CA GLY A 515 7.64 -6.34 7.13
C GLY A 515 8.63 -5.95 6.04
N PHE A 516 8.98 -6.88 5.15
CA PHE A 516 9.87 -6.59 4.03
C PHE A 516 9.30 -5.53 3.07
N GLY A 517 7.99 -5.32 3.12
CA GLY A 517 7.31 -4.21 2.46
C GLY A 517 7.89 -2.84 2.81
N ASP A 518 8.43 -2.64 4.03
CA ASP A 518 8.99 -1.34 4.44
C ASP A 518 10.17 -0.95 3.55
N ARG A 519 11.04 -1.91 3.22
CA ARG A 519 12.17 -1.68 2.31
C ARG A 519 11.71 -1.46 0.87
N ILE A 520 10.67 -2.17 0.43
CA ILE A 520 10.08 -1.98 -0.91
C ILE A 520 9.49 -0.57 -1.03
N ALA A 521 8.69 -0.14 -0.04
CA ALA A 521 8.07 1.16 -0.02
C ALA A 521 9.10 2.29 0.05
N GLN A 522 10.15 2.14 0.88
CA GLN A 522 11.25 3.09 0.95
C GLN A 522 12.05 3.13 -0.35
N GLY A 523 12.40 1.97 -0.92
CA GLY A 523 13.13 1.89 -2.20
C GLY A 523 12.35 2.53 -3.34
N LEU A 524 11.03 2.34 -3.39
CA LEU A 524 10.16 3.00 -4.36
C LEU A 524 10.12 4.52 -4.16
N ALA A 525 9.95 4.98 -2.91
CA ALA A 525 9.94 6.42 -2.60
C ALA A 525 11.28 7.10 -2.93
N LEU A 526 12.37 6.34 -2.83
CA LEU A 526 13.74 6.81 -3.09
C LEU A 526 14.20 6.65 -4.53
N ASN A 527 13.41 6.00 -5.39
CA ASN A 527 13.87 5.48 -6.67
C ASN A 527 15.20 4.68 -6.55
N ASN A 528 15.38 3.99 -5.40
CA ASN A 528 16.57 3.21 -5.09
C ASN A 528 16.28 1.72 -5.35
N ASN A 529 16.72 1.26 -6.52
CA ASN A 529 16.54 -0.12 -6.96
C ASN A 529 17.17 -1.13 -6.01
N GLU A 530 18.32 -0.81 -5.38
CA GLU A 530 18.98 -1.73 -4.45
C GLU A 530 18.16 -1.94 -3.18
N LEU A 531 17.62 -0.85 -2.60
CA LEU A 531 16.77 -0.95 -1.40
C LEU A 531 15.44 -1.64 -1.70
N LEU A 532 14.85 -1.33 -2.86
CA LEU A 532 13.66 -2.00 -3.34
C LEU A 532 13.91 -3.51 -3.47
N LEU A 533 15.00 -3.91 -4.11
CA LEU A 533 15.40 -5.32 -4.24
C LEU A 533 15.74 -5.97 -2.90
N ALA A 534 16.33 -5.22 -1.95
CA ALA A 534 16.62 -5.71 -0.60
C ALA A 534 15.37 -5.97 0.25
N GLY A 535 14.20 -5.49 -0.16
CA GLY A 535 12.90 -5.92 0.36
C GLY A 535 12.22 -6.99 -0.50
N ALA A 536 12.26 -6.84 -1.82
CA ALA A 536 11.58 -7.74 -2.76
C ALA A 536 12.19 -9.15 -2.79
N ILE A 537 13.52 -9.29 -2.79
CA ILE A 537 14.22 -10.58 -2.85
C ILE A 537 13.93 -11.45 -1.61
N PRO A 538 14.05 -10.93 -0.36
CA PRO A 538 13.68 -11.71 0.82
C PRO A 538 12.20 -12.10 0.84
N ALA A 539 11.30 -11.22 0.42
CA ALA A 539 9.87 -11.52 0.34
C ALA A 539 9.58 -12.64 -0.68
N ALA A 540 10.18 -12.56 -1.88
CA ALA A 540 10.05 -13.60 -2.89
C ALA A 540 10.68 -14.93 -2.43
N SER A 541 11.85 -14.87 -1.78
CA SER A 541 12.52 -16.05 -1.23
C SER A 541 11.69 -16.72 -0.14
N LEU A 542 11.02 -15.93 0.72
CA LEU A 542 10.09 -16.43 1.72
C LEU A 542 8.88 -17.13 1.08
N ALA A 543 8.32 -16.56 0.00
CA ALA A 543 7.22 -17.20 -0.74
C ALA A 543 7.64 -18.54 -1.35
N LEU A 544 8.82 -18.61 -1.97
CA LEU A 544 9.39 -19.84 -2.51
C LEU A 544 9.69 -20.87 -1.42
N LEU A 545 10.23 -20.42 -0.27
CA LEU A 545 10.48 -21.28 0.88
C LEU A 545 9.18 -21.89 1.41
N LEU A 546 8.13 -21.09 1.57
CA LEU A 546 6.82 -21.59 1.99
C LEU A 546 6.26 -22.58 0.97
N GLN A 547 6.31 -22.26 -0.32
CA GLN A 547 5.88 -23.17 -1.38
C GLN A 547 6.58 -24.54 -1.26
N PHE A 548 7.91 -24.52 -1.14
CA PHE A 548 8.72 -25.73 -0.99
C PHE A 548 8.38 -26.53 0.28
N LEU A 549 8.14 -25.85 1.40
CA LEU A 549 7.74 -26.50 2.66
C LEU A 549 6.39 -27.20 2.52
N PHE A 550 5.39 -26.56 1.89
CA PHE A 550 4.09 -27.17 1.63
C PHE A 550 4.19 -28.36 0.66
N GLU A 551 4.99 -28.27 -0.40
CA GLU A 551 5.23 -29.38 -1.32
C GLU A 551 5.86 -30.59 -0.63
N LYS A 552 6.84 -30.37 0.27
CA LYS A 552 7.43 -31.44 1.09
C LYS A 552 6.43 -32.06 2.05
N LEU A 553 5.56 -31.26 2.67
CA LEU A 553 4.49 -31.75 3.54
C LEU A 553 3.48 -32.62 2.78
N ASN A 554 3.19 -32.27 1.52
CA ASN A 554 2.27 -33.02 0.69
C ASN A 554 2.87 -34.35 0.19
N LYS A 555 4.16 -34.36 -0.21
CA LYS A 555 4.86 -35.57 -0.69
C LYS A 555 5.08 -36.65 0.38
N LYS A 556 5.25 -36.29 1.66
CA LYS A 556 5.53 -37.26 2.74
C LYS A 556 4.32 -38.12 3.19
N ARG A 557 3.14 -37.93 2.58
CA ARG A 557 1.87 -38.54 3.05
C ARG A 557 1.12 -39.36 1.99
N PHE A 558 1.78 -39.67 0.88
CA PHE A 558 1.35 -40.65 -0.12
C PHE A 558 2.33 -41.82 -0.15
#